data_AF-A0A3B5R7G7-F1
#
_entry.id   AF-A0A3B5R7G7-F1
#
_cell.length_a   1.000
_cell.length_b   1.000
_cell.length_c   1.000
_cell.angle_alpha   90.00
_cell.angle_beta   90.00
_cell.angle_gamma   90.00
#
_symmetry.space_group_name_H-M   'P 1'
#
loop_
_entity.id
_entity.type
_entity.pdbx_description
1 polymer ?
#
loop_
_entity_poly.entity_id
_entity_poly.type
_entity_poly.pdbx_seq_one_letter_code
_entity_poly.pdbx_strand_id
1 'polypeptide(L)'
;MTREEAEKHHFFEHFKTALDCDDLRNQKIKAANNKSLKALKVFTEVLGYLKDDALETIKAQAKEGEFTASDFTWVLTIPAFWGHPAKRFMTDSATQAGLVTDDTKDKLMFVLESEAALTWCLKLQSDGFIKQNHSRDSQDQPAGAAEPDTSCNDPARSQEAVQFTVKPEETKVLLETQRDGKRYLVVDCGAYSHFTVHEVLEGGAMKKLHNDSRYYLGGRNVDEKFKQFLREIFSYEVWREYEEKFPKEVQKMMYDFTRLKHLGEDIQISCPGNLVMLAQKKKEIKTFFDSVEGASWDDGSIRISREKLKSFYDKSLQGITGKLREILNKDFNIGYIVLVGGFAESQILHQNITDQFGPQYKVLCPLRPQEAILKGAVELGRNPKLVES
;
A
#
# COMPACT_ATOMS: atom_id res chain seq x y z
N MET A 1 -25.77 8.79 2.51
CA MET A 1 -25.76 9.65 3.72
C MET A 1 -25.74 11.12 3.31
N THR A 2 -26.61 11.92 3.89
CA THR A 2 -26.76 13.35 3.58
C THR A 2 -25.68 14.17 4.31
N ARG A 3 -25.57 15.48 4.02
CA ARG A 3 -24.69 16.40 4.76
C ARG A 3 -25.00 16.40 6.27
N GLU A 4 -26.27 16.41 6.63
CA GLU A 4 -26.73 16.36 8.03
C GLU A 4 -26.36 15.05 8.73
N GLU A 5 -26.40 13.92 8.01
CA GLU A 5 -25.94 12.63 8.54
C GLU A 5 -24.41 12.57 8.65
N ALA A 6 -23.67 13.22 7.74
CA ALA A 6 -22.22 13.32 7.81
C ALA A 6 -21.74 14.15 9.02
N GLU A 7 -22.50 15.17 9.42
CA GLU A 7 -22.21 16.00 10.61
C GLU A 7 -22.37 15.24 11.94
N LYS A 8 -23.17 14.16 11.93
CA LYS A 8 -23.36 13.24 13.07
C LYS A 8 -22.19 12.26 13.26
N HIS A 9 -21.43 11.98 12.20
CA HIS A 9 -20.32 11.03 12.24
C HIS A 9 -18.97 11.73 12.30
N HIS A 10 -18.01 11.10 12.97
CA HIS A 10 -16.63 11.58 13.02
C HIS A 10 -15.76 10.74 12.09
N PHE A 11 -15.29 11.33 11.00
CA PHE A 11 -14.38 10.67 10.07
C PHE A 11 -12.94 11.09 10.32
N PHE A 12 -12.09 10.13 10.68
CA PHE A 12 -10.67 10.34 10.97
C PHE A 12 -9.82 9.69 9.89
N GLU A 13 -9.07 10.51 9.14
CA GLU A 13 -8.12 10.02 8.16
C GLU A 13 -6.70 10.04 8.73
N HIS A 14 -5.87 9.09 8.31
CA HIS A 14 -4.44 9.04 8.63
C HIS A 14 -4.11 9.13 10.12
N PHE A 15 -5.03 8.70 10.98
CA PHE A 15 -4.94 8.86 12.43
C PHE A 15 -3.66 8.23 13.04
N LYS A 16 -3.04 7.25 12.35
CA LYS A 16 -1.71 6.69 12.69
C LYS A 16 -0.59 7.73 12.80
N THR A 17 -0.67 8.86 12.09
CA THR A 17 0.32 9.95 12.19
C THR A 17 0.27 10.67 13.53
N ALA A 18 -0.80 10.51 14.30
CA ALA A 18 -0.89 11.06 15.65
C ALA A 18 0.15 10.46 16.61
N LEU A 19 0.73 9.30 16.27
CA LEU A 19 1.77 8.66 17.07
C LEU A 19 3.19 9.16 16.77
N ASP A 20 3.34 10.09 15.83
CA ASP A 20 4.63 10.72 15.51
C ASP A 20 4.89 11.96 16.41
N CYS A 21 4.32 11.99 17.62
CA CYS A 21 4.35 13.12 18.56
C CYS A 21 4.96 12.69 19.91
N ASP A 22 5.60 13.63 20.61
CA ASP A 22 6.22 13.38 21.91
C ASP A 22 5.18 13.21 23.05
N ASP A 23 4.05 13.95 23.01
CA ASP A 23 2.96 13.82 24.00
C ASP A 23 1.79 12.98 23.49
N LEU A 24 2.00 11.66 23.50
CA LEU A 24 0.96 10.69 23.10
C LEU A 24 -0.24 10.63 24.07
N ARG A 25 -0.07 11.04 25.33
CA ARG A 25 -1.11 10.87 26.37
C ARG A 25 -2.26 11.86 26.18
N ASN A 26 -1.95 13.09 25.76
CA ASN A 26 -2.96 14.13 25.54
C ASN A 26 -3.26 14.36 24.06
N GLN A 27 -2.64 13.60 23.16
CA GLN A 27 -2.81 13.76 21.73
C GLN A 27 -4.28 13.66 21.32
N LYS A 28 -4.72 14.63 20.52
CA LYS A 28 -6.04 14.65 19.91
C LYS A 28 -5.93 14.54 18.39
N ILE A 29 -6.94 13.94 17.78
CA ILE A 29 -7.07 13.78 16.33
C ILE A 29 -8.32 14.55 15.92
N LYS A 30 -8.18 15.35 14.87
CA LYS A 30 -9.25 16.16 14.32
C LYS A 30 -9.95 15.38 13.20
N ALA A 31 -11.26 15.26 13.28
CA ALA A 31 -12.10 14.65 12.25
C ALA A 31 -12.38 15.65 11.12
N ALA A 32 -12.86 15.14 9.98
CA ALA A 32 -13.26 15.94 8.82
C ALA A 32 -14.33 17.01 9.15
N ASN A 33 -15.20 16.75 10.13
CA ASN A 33 -16.21 17.71 10.62
C ASN A 33 -15.65 18.73 11.64
N ASN A 34 -14.32 18.88 11.72
CA ASN A 34 -13.59 19.75 12.66
C ASN A 34 -13.70 19.41 14.15
N LYS A 35 -14.47 18.40 14.54
CA LYS A 35 -14.51 17.92 15.94
C LYS A 35 -13.24 17.12 16.25
N SER A 36 -12.84 17.06 17.51
CA SER A 36 -11.61 16.37 17.94
C SER A 36 -11.89 15.31 18.99
N LEU A 37 -11.22 14.15 18.90
CA LEU A 37 -11.23 13.09 19.91
C LEU A 37 -9.80 12.80 20.38
N LYS A 38 -9.67 12.21 21.57
CA LYS A 38 -8.37 11.68 22.02
C LYS A 38 -7.91 10.59 21.07
N ALA A 39 -6.62 10.60 20.71
CA ALA A 39 -6.02 9.57 19.87
C ALA A 39 -6.30 8.18 20.45
N LEU A 40 -6.11 8.01 21.77
CA LEU A 40 -6.34 6.74 22.45
C LEU A 40 -7.73 6.16 22.16
N LYS A 41 -8.78 6.99 22.20
CA LYS A 41 -10.15 6.56 21.89
C LYS A 41 -10.25 6.09 20.44
N VAL A 42 -9.71 6.85 19.49
CA VAL A 42 -9.76 6.48 18.06
C VAL A 42 -9.08 5.13 17.82
N PHE A 43 -7.88 4.92 18.37
CA PHE A 43 -7.16 3.65 18.23
C PHE A 43 -7.88 2.48 18.92
N THR A 44 -8.42 2.70 20.12
CA THR A 44 -9.23 1.70 20.84
C THR A 44 -10.45 1.25 20.03
N GLU A 45 -11.21 2.18 19.45
CA GLU A 45 -12.38 1.84 18.63
C GLU A 45 -12.00 1.06 17.37
N VAL A 46 -10.90 1.45 16.69
CA VAL A 46 -10.42 0.74 15.49
C VAL A 46 -9.95 -0.67 15.84
N LEU A 47 -9.15 -0.84 16.89
CA LEU A 47 -8.69 -2.16 17.32
C LEU A 47 -9.86 -3.03 17.80
N GLY A 48 -10.82 -2.44 18.53
CA GLY A 48 -12.02 -3.14 18.99
C GLY A 48 -12.82 -3.68 17.81
N TYR A 49 -13.10 -2.84 16.83
CA TYR A 49 -13.79 -3.24 15.59
C TYR A 49 -13.05 -4.36 14.85
N LEU A 50 -11.73 -4.22 14.64
CA LEU A 50 -10.94 -5.25 13.94
C LEU A 50 -10.93 -6.58 14.70
N LYS A 51 -10.88 -6.53 16.04
CA LYS A 51 -10.94 -7.72 16.89
C LYS A 51 -12.32 -8.38 16.80
N ASP A 52 -13.39 -7.62 16.91
CA ASP A 52 -14.76 -8.15 16.84
C ASP A 52 -15.05 -8.75 15.45
N ASP A 53 -14.68 -8.06 14.37
CA ASP A 53 -14.82 -8.53 12.97
C ASP A 53 -14.02 -9.82 12.71
N ALA A 54 -12.79 -9.90 13.23
CA ALA A 54 -11.97 -11.11 13.14
C ALA A 54 -12.61 -12.29 13.90
N LEU A 55 -13.11 -12.07 15.12
CA LEU A 55 -13.77 -13.11 15.92
C LEU A 55 -15.06 -13.59 15.26
N GLU A 56 -15.87 -12.68 14.72
CA GLU A 56 -17.08 -13.01 13.95
C GLU A 56 -16.74 -13.84 12.71
N THR A 57 -15.72 -13.43 11.96
CA THR A 57 -15.25 -14.16 10.79
C THR A 57 -14.76 -15.57 11.13
N ILE A 58 -13.98 -15.71 12.21
CA ILE A 58 -13.51 -17.02 12.68
C ILE A 58 -14.69 -17.88 13.13
N LYS A 59 -15.64 -17.33 13.89
CA LYS A 59 -16.84 -18.06 14.34
C LYS A 59 -17.69 -18.53 13.17
N ALA A 60 -17.80 -17.74 12.11
CA ALA A 60 -18.54 -18.12 10.91
C ALA A 60 -17.85 -19.23 10.10
N GLN A 61 -16.52 -19.35 10.19
CA GLN A 61 -15.74 -20.36 9.45
C GLN A 61 -15.42 -21.62 10.28
N ALA A 62 -15.37 -21.50 11.60
CA ALA A 62 -15.11 -22.61 12.49
C ALA A 62 -16.35 -23.52 12.56
N LYS A 63 -16.16 -24.83 12.31
CA LYS A 63 -17.24 -25.81 12.38
C LYS A 63 -17.73 -26.02 13.82
N GLU A 64 -16.83 -25.88 14.80
CA GLU A 64 -17.08 -26.06 16.23
C GLU A 64 -16.15 -25.14 17.04
N GLY A 65 -16.58 -24.74 18.24
CA GLY A 65 -15.80 -23.93 19.19
C GLY A 65 -16.36 -22.54 19.43
N GLU A 66 -16.39 -22.10 20.69
CA GLU A 66 -16.57 -20.70 21.06
C GLU A 66 -15.18 -20.11 21.31
N PHE A 67 -14.80 -19.12 20.50
CA PHE A 67 -13.52 -18.44 20.62
C PHE A 67 -13.72 -17.05 21.18
N THR A 68 -12.85 -16.69 22.12
CA THR A 68 -12.74 -15.37 22.73
C THR A 68 -11.41 -14.73 22.34
N ALA A 69 -11.28 -13.42 22.59
CA ALA A 69 -10.02 -12.72 22.31
C ALA A 69 -8.81 -13.34 23.04
N SER A 70 -9.04 -13.90 24.22
CA SER A 70 -8.02 -14.57 25.04
C SER A 70 -7.49 -15.87 24.43
N ASP A 71 -8.17 -16.45 23.44
CA ASP A 71 -7.72 -17.69 22.78
C ASP A 71 -6.65 -17.45 21.73
N PHE A 72 -6.43 -16.19 21.33
CA PHE A 72 -5.52 -15.82 20.25
C PHE A 72 -4.28 -15.09 20.74
N THR A 73 -3.20 -15.23 19.97
CA THR A 73 -2.06 -14.31 20.03
C THR A 73 -2.30 -13.19 19.03
N TRP A 74 -2.32 -11.95 19.50
CA TRP A 74 -2.53 -10.75 18.69
C TRP A 74 -1.19 -10.17 18.26
N VAL A 75 -0.93 -10.14 16.97
CA VAL A 75 0.29 -9.56 16.40
C VAL A 75 -0.01 -8.17 15.85
N LEU A 76 0.55 -7.15 16.47
CA LEU A 76 0.47 -5.77 15.99
C LEU A 76 1.75 -5.40 15.23
N THR A 77 1.61 -5.07 13.95
CA THR A 77 2.72 -4.59 13.14
C THR A 77 2.95 -3.11 13.37
N ILE A 78 4.21 -2.72 13.53
CA ILE A 78 4.63 -1.34 13.78
C ILE A 78 5.79 -0.94 12.86
N PRO A 79 5.92 0.35 12.50
CA PRO A 79 7.08 0.80 11.74
C PRO A 79 8.35 0.78 12.59
N ALA A 80 9.51 0.61 11.94
CA ALA A 80 10.80 0.45 12.61
C ALA A 80 11.29 1.67 13.41
N PHE A 81 10.74 2.86 13.15
CA PHE A 81 11.06 4.12 13.84
C PHE A 81 10.18 4.39 15.07
N TRP A 82 9.18 3.55 15.36
CA TRP A 82 8.38 3.69 16.58
C TRP A 82 9.12 3.15 17.80
N GLY A 83 9.35 4.03 18.78
CA GLY A 83 10.00 3.68 20.06
C GLY A 83 9.04 3.15 21.12
N HIS A 84 9.58 2.94 22.32
CA HIS A 84 8.81 2.46 23.49
C HIS A 84 7.52 3.25 23.80
N PRO A 85 7.47 4.59 23.69
CA PRO A 85 6.23 5.33 23.95
C PRO A 85 5.08 4.93 23.03
N ALA A 86 5.35 4.75 21.73
CA ALA A 86 4.35 4.32 20.76
C ALA A 86 3.92 2.87 20.98
N LYS A 87 4.87 1.97 21.29
CA LYS A 87 4.56 0.58 21.68
C LYS A 87 3.64 0.52 22.90
N ARG A 88 3.96 1.29 23.94
CA ARG A 88 3.13 1.38 25.15
C ARG A 88 1.73 1.93 24.84
N PHE A 89 1.64 2.99 24.04
CA PHE A 89 0.35 3.53 23.62
C PHE A 89 -0.49 2.47 22.90
N MET A 90 0.11 1.70 21.98
CA MET A 90 -0.57 0.63 21.28
C MET A 90 -0.99 -0.51 22.22
N THR A 91 -0.18 -0.84 23.22
CA THR A 91 -0.57 -1.78 24.29
C THR A 91 -1.79 -1.28 25.05
N ASP A 92 -1.78 -0.01 25.50
CA ASP A 92 -2.89 0.59 26.23
C ASP A 92 -4.18 0.61 25.38
N SER A 93 -4.08 0.92 24.08
CA SER A 93 -5.20 0.83 23.13
C SER A 93 -5.71 -0.59 22.95
N ALA A 94 -4.82 -1.58 22.79
CA ALA A 94 -5.19 -2.98 22.61
C ALA A 94 -5.87 -3.56 23.85
N THR A 95 -5.39 -3.21 25.05
CA THR A 95 -6.02 -3.60 26.31
C THR A 95 -7.40 -2.97 26.46
N GLN A 96 -7.57 -1.67 26.17
CA GLN A 96 -8.89 -1.02 26.22
C GLN A 96 -9.87 -1.56 25.17
N ALA A 97 -9.36 -2.02 24.03
CA ALA A 97 -10.15 -2.65 22.97
C ALA A 97 -10.53 -4.11 23.29
N GLY A 98 -9.99 -4.67 24.37
CA GLY A 98 -10.24 -6.04 24.79
C GLY A 98 -9.55 -7.10 23.93
N LEU A 99 -8.45 -6.76 23.24
CA LEU A 99 -7.61 -7.76 22.55
C LEU A 99 -6.90 -8.64 23.59
N VAL A 100 -6.42 -8.03 24.68
CA VAL A 100 -5.75 -8.71 25.80
C VAL A 100 -6.20 -8.10 27.13
N THR A 101 -6.16 -8.93 28.17
CA THR A 101 -6.39 -8.56 29.58
C THR A 101 -5.06 -8.49 30.33
N ASP A 102 -5.09 -8.11 31.61
CA ASP A 102 -3.89 -8.17 32.47
C ASP A 102 -3.28 -9.58 32.55
N ASP A 103 -4.11 -10.63 32.50
CA ASP A 103 -3.70 -12.04 32.57
C ASP A 103 -3.20 -12.60 31.23
N THR A 104 -3.43 -11.91 30.12
CA THR A 104 -3.09 -12.38 28.75
C THR A 104 -2.18 -11.42 28.00
N LYS A 105 -1.47 -10.54 28.72
CA LYS A 105 -0.55 -9.56 28.11
C LYS A 105 0.57 -10.21 27.30
N ASP A 106 0.98 -11.42 27.66
CA ASP A 106 1.97 -12.23 26.93
C ASP A 106 1.48 -12.67 25.54
N LYS A 107 0.17 -12.63 25.28
CA LYS A 107 -0.44 -12.90 23.97
C LYS A 107 -0.47 -11.69 23.05
N LEU A 108 0.03 -10.52 23.46
CA LEU A 108 0.21 -9.37 22.59
C LEU A 108 1.66 -9.29 22.12
N MET A 109 1.85 -9.45 20.81
CA MET A 109 3.16 -9.38 20.15
C MET A 109 3.26 -8.13 19.29
N PHE A 110 4.45 -7.51 19.29
CA PHE A 110 4.82 -6.49 18.31
C PHE A 110 5.83 -7.03 17.32
N VAL A 111 5.62 -6.74 16.04
CA VAL A 111 6.52 -7.12 14.95
C VAL A 111 6.78 -5.89 14.08
N LEU A 112 8.01 -5.73 13.56
CA LEU A 112 8.26 -4.65 12.61
C LEU A 112 7.58 -4.94 11.28
N GLU A 113 6.90 -3.94 10.69
CA GLU A 113 6.27 -4.03 9.37
C GLU A 113 7.27 -4.57 8.33
N SER A 114 8.52 -4.07 8.34
CA SER A 114 9.58 -4.53 7.45
C SER A 114 10.03 -5.98 7.69
N GLU A 115 10.04 -6.46 8.94
CA GLU A 115 10.44 -7.85 9.26
C GLU A 115 9.35 -8.83 8.85
N ALA A 116 8.09 -8.48 9.12
CA ALA A 116 6.94 -9.22 8.62
C ALA A 116 6.99 -9.33 7.09
N ALA A 117 7.11 -8.20 6.41
CA ALA A 117 7.11 -8.18 4.95
C ALA A 117 8.26 -9.02 4.37
N LEU A 118 9.48 -8.89 4.93
CA LEU A 118 10.63 -9.68 4.49
C LEU A 118 10.43 -11.17 4.80
N THR A 119 9.88 -11.52 5.96
CA THR A 119 9.59 -12.91 6.33
C THR A 119 8.67 -13.56 5.31
N TRP A 120 7.61 -12.86 4.91
CA TRP A 120 6.73 -13.35 3.86
C TRP A 120 7.47 -13.51 2.53
N CYS A 121 8.23 -12.50 2.11
CA CYS A 121 8.98 -12.54 0.85
C CYS A 121 9.98 -13.70 0.80
N LEU A 122 10.67 -14.00 1.90
CA LEU A 122 11.63 -15.10 1.99
C LEU A 122 10.99 -16.50 1.96
N LYS A 123 9.66 -16.61 2.07
CA LYS A 123 8.90 -17.86 1.88
C LYS A 123 8.38 -18.03 0.46
N LEU A 124 8.43 -16.98 -0.36
CA LEU A 124 7.92 -17.03 -1.72
C LEU A 124 8.90 -17.75 -2.64
N GLN A 125 8.34 -18.54 -3.53
CA GLN A 125 9.04 -19.06 -4.71
C GLN A 125 9.28 -17.92 -5.71
N SER A 126 10.13 -18.16 -6.71
CA SER A 126 10.50 -17.15 -7.70
C SER A 126 9.31 -16.59 -8.51
N ASP A 127 8.28 -17.40 -8.72
CA ASP A 127 7.02 -17.01 -9.38
C ASP A 127 6.09 -16.17 -8.48
N GLY A 128 6.39 -16.10 -7.17
CA GLY A 128 5.71 -15.24 -6.21
C GLY A 128 6.11 -13.76 -6.30
N PHE A 129 7.03 -13.40 -7.21
CA PHE A 129 7.49 -12.04 -7.44
C PHE A 129 7.08 -11.52 -8.82
N ILE A 130 6.85 -10.20 -8.90
CA ILE A 130 6.65 -9.48 -10.17
C ILE A 130 7.92 -9.65 -11.01
N LYS A 131 7.75 -10.18 -12.22
CA LYS A 131 8.88 -10.39 -13.15
C LYS A 131 9.41 -9.07 -13.66
N GLN A 132 10.73 -8.99 -13.83
CA GLN A 132 11.37 -7.90 -14.56
C GLN A 132 11.09 -8.11 -16.06
N ASN A 133 10.05 -7.47 -16.59
CA ASN A 133 9.86 -7.46 -18.04
C ASN A 133 10.83 -6.44 -18.66
N HIS A 134 12.06 -6.89 -18.97
CA HIS A 134 12.87 -6.19 -19.96
C HIS A 134 12.36 -6.55 -21.36
N SER A 135 11.30 -5.88 -21.81
CA SER A 135 10.95 -5.83 -23.23
C SER A 135 10.16 -4.55 -23.52
N ARG A 136 10.91 -3.49 -23.84
CA ARG A 136 10.43 -2.49 -24.80
C ARG A 136 10.63 -3.11 -26.17
N ASP A 137 9.54 -3.59 -26.76
CA ASP A 137 9.27 -3.59 -28.21
C ASP A 137 8.15 -4.60 -28.47
N SER A 138 6.96 -4.08 -28.71
CA SER A 138 5.94 -4.57 -29.66
C SER A 138 4.69 -3.75 -29.44
N GLN A 139 4.33 -2.94 -30.44
CA GLN A 139 2.96 -2.47 -30.62
C GLN A 139 2.07 -3.71 -30.67
N ASP A 140 0.99 -3.75 -29.89
CA ASP A 140 -0.26 -4.36 -30.33
C ASP A 140 -1.46 -3.95 -29.46
N GLN A 141 -2.60 -4.00 -30.12
CA GLN A 141 -3.88 -3.34 -29.86
C GLN A 141 -4.60 -3.67 -28.54
N PRO A 142 -5.55 -2.82 -28.09
CA PRO A 142 -6.25 -3.02 -26.83
C PRO A 142 -7.16 -4.26 -26.88
N ALA A 143 -7.06 -5.10 -25.84
CA ALA A 143 -7.95 -6.24 -25.63
C ALA A 143 -9.39 -5.75 -25.40
N GLY A 144 -10.29 -6.19 -26.28
CA GLY A 144 -11.73 -5.93 -26.19
C GLY A 144 -12.38 -6.63 -24.99
N ALA A 145 -13.53 -6.07 -24.61
CA ALA A 145 -14.36 -6.44 -23.47
C ALA A 145 -14.68 -7.95 -23.40
N ALA A 146 -14.68 -8.47 -22.17
CA ALA A 146 -15.16 -9.80 -21.84
C ALA A 146 -16.70 -9.88 -21.89
N GLU A 147 -17.21 -11.02 -22.40
CA GLU A 147 -18.25 -11.93 -21.86
C GLU A 147 -18.86 -12.80 -23.00
N PRO A 148 -19.61 -13.91 -22.75
CA PRO A 148 -19.25 -15.15 -22.03
C PRO A 148 -19.57 -16.45 -22.83
N ASP A 149 -19.01 -17.59 -22.37
CA ASP A 149 -19.36 -19.02 -22.59
C ASP A 149 -19.80 -19.57 -23.97
N THR A 150 -19.03 -20.50 -24.57
CA THR A 150 -19.46 -21.88 -24.97
C THR A 150 -18.35 -22.76 -25.56
N SER A 151 -18.27 -24.01 -25.07
CA SER A 151 -18.06 -25.31 -25.77
C SER A 151 -16.82 -25.61 -26.66
N CYS A 152 -16.40 -26.87 -26.57
CA CYS A 152 -15.16 -27.50 -27.04
C CYS A 152 -15.02 -27.79 -28.55
N ASN A 153 -13.73 -27.89 -28.97
CA ASN A 153 -13.07 -28.85 -29.90
C ASN A 153 -12.34 -28.31 -31.17
N ASP A 154 -11.10 -28.83 -31.30
CA ASP A 154 -10.25 -29.09 -32.49
C ASP A 154 -9.26 -27.99 -32.99
N PRO A 155 -8.14 -28.35 -33.70
CA PRO A 155 -6.87 -28.74 -33.10
C PRO A 155 -5.64 -27.95 -33.61
N ALA A 156 -4.47 -28.33 -33.11
CA ALA A 156 -3.16 -27.68 -33.17
C ALA A 156 -2.64 -27.25 -34.56
N ARG A 157 -2.08 -26.03 -34.61
CA ARG A 157 -1.14 -25.60 -35.66
C ARG A 157 0.14 -25.07 -34.99
N SER A 158 1.24 -25.73 -35.31
CA SER A 158 2.60 -25.47 -34.84
C SER A 158 3.14 -24.13 -35.31
N GLN A 159 3.64 -23.31 -34.38
CA GLN A 159 4.61 -22.26 -34.66
C GLN A 159 5.80 -22.42 -33.70
N GLU A 160 6.99 -22.41 -34.28
CA GLU A 160 8.27 -22.69 -33.63
C GLU A 160 8.63 -21.60 -32.63
N ALA A 161 8.92 -22.01 -31.39
CA ALA A 161 9.41 -21.13 -30.34
C ALA A 161 10.94 -21.03 -30.41
N VAL A 162 11.46 -19.83 -30.64
CA VAL A 162 12.87 -19.52 -30.34
C VAL A 162 12.98 -19.33 -28.83
N GLN A 163 13.42 -20.37 -28.13
CA GLN A 163 13.67 -20.36 -26.68
C GLN A 163 14.97 -19.62 -26.36
N PHE A 164 14.87 -18.48 -25.67
CA PHE A 164 15.93 -18.06 -24.75
C PHE A 164 15.58 -18.59 -23.35
N THR A 165 16.22 -19.69 -22.97
CA THR A 165 16.05 -20.34 -21.66
C THR A 165 17.04 -19.75 -20.66
N VAL A 166 16.59 -18.80 -19.84
CA VAL A 166 17.11 -18.74 -18.47
C VAL A 166 16.33 -19.77 -17.69
N LYS A 167 17.03 -20.79 -17.16
CA LYS A 167 16.40 -21.92 -16.49
C LYS A 167 15.66 -21.45 -15.23
N PRO A 168 14.36 -21.77 -15.06
CA PRO A 168 13.61 -21.49 -13.84
C PRO A 168 14.24 -22.07 -12.56
N GLU A 169 15.04 -23.12 -12.70
CA GLU A 169 15.69 -23.84 -11.59
C GLU A 169 16.74 -22.99 -10.84
N GLU A 170 17.49 -22.12 -11.51
CA GLU A 170 18.55 -21.32 -10.86
C GLU A 170 17.99 -20.25 -9.91
N THR A 171 16.82 -19.67 -10.23
CA THR A 171 16.17 -18.67 -9.37
C THR A 171 15.55 -19.32 -8.12
N LYS A 172 15.09 -20.58 -8.26
CA LYS A 172 14.48 -21.37 -7.19
C LYS A 172 15.48 -21.70 -6.08
N VAL A 173 16.71 -22.08 -6.45
CA VAL A 173 17.79 -22.41 -5.51
C VAL A 173 18.28 -21.18 -4.73
N LEU A 174 18.30 -19.98 -5.36
CA LEU A 174 18.93 -18.79 -4.77
C LEU A 174 18.19 -18.20 -3.55
N LEU A 175 16.87 -18.34 -3.45
CA LEU A 175 16.09 -17.79 -2.33
C LEU A 175 15.91 -18.78 -1.17
N GLU A 176 15.81 -20.08 -1.45
CA GLU A 176 15.60 -21.10 -0.42
C GLU A 176 16.90 -21.55 0.29
N THR A 177 18.06 -21.50 -0.38
CA THR A 177 19.32 -22.07 0.17
C THR A 177 20.42 -21.06 0.50
N GLN A 178 20.22 -19.75 0.24
CA GLN A 178 21.25 -18.72 0.45
C GLN A 178 20.76 -17.41 1.11
N ARG A 179 19.67 -17.44 1.88
CA ARG A 179 19.18 -16.23 2.57
C ARG A 179 20.02 -15.85 3.80
N ASP A 180 20.60 -16.84 4.47
CA ASP A 180 21.37 -16.65 5.69
C ASP A 180 22.67 -15.87 5.37
N GLY A 181 23.00 -14.90 6.23
CA GLY A 181 24.11 -13.96 6.05
C GLY A 181 23.89 -12.89 4.97
N LYS A 182 22.71 -12.84 4.33
CA LYS A 182 22.40 -11.80 3.33
C LYS A 182 21.72 -10.60 3.96
N ARG A 183 21.87 -9.46 3.27
CA ARG A 183 21.31 -8.18 3.70
C ARG A 183 20.31 -7.64 2.68
N TYR A 184 19.19 -7.21 3.21
CA TYR A 184 18.00 -6.79 2.47
C TYR A 184 17.62 -5.37 2.88
N LEU A 185 17.49 -4.50 1.89
CA LEU A 185 16.86 -3.19 2.07
C LEU A 185 15.37 -3.33 1.76
N VAL A 186 14.55 -3.32 2.80
CA VAL A 186 13.10 -3.33 2.69
C VAL A 186 12.62 -1.89 2.52
N VAL A 187 11.90 -1.65 1.43
CA VAL A 187 11.23 -0.38 1.13
C VAL A 187 9.74 -0.61 1.25
N ASP A 188 9.17 -0.24 2.41
CA ASP A 188 7.73 -0.20 2.54
C ASP A 188 7.22 1.07 1.87
N CYS A 189 6.49 0.87 0.79
CA CYS A 189 5.80 1.85 0.01
C CYS A 189 4.30 1.72 0.32
N GLY A 190 3.87 2.27 1.44
CA GLY A 190 2.47 2.47 1.77
C GLY A 190 1.96 3.86 1.33
N ALA A 191 1.05 4.43 2.12
CA ALA A 191 0.68 5.84 2.00
C ALA A 191 1.90 6.78 2.25
N TYR A 192 2.83 6.32 3.08
CA TYR A 192 4.15 6.89 3.33
C TYR A 192 5.21 5.84 2.98
N SER A 193 6.45 6.28 2.82
CA SER A 193 7.58 5.37 2.58
C SER A 193 8.47 5.26 3.80
N HIS A 194 8.96 4.05 4.09
CA HIS A 194 9.99 3.82 5.10
C HIS A 194 11.00 2.78 4.61
N PHE A 195 12.23 2.89 5.11
CA PHE A 195 13.37 2.12 4.66
C PHE A 195 14.02 1.45 5.86
N THR A 196 14.22 0.13 5.76
CA THR A 196 14.87 -0.65 6.82
C THR A 196 15.86 -1.62 6.19
N VAL A 197 17.07 -1.69 6.74
CA VAL A 197 18.08 -2.68 6.35
C VAL A 197 18.08 -3.79 7.39
N HIS A 198 17.94 -5.02 6.91
CA HIS A 198 17.95 -6.24 7.71
C HIS A 198 19.06 -7.17 7.26
N GLU A 199 19.71 -7.82 8.23
CA GLU A 199 20.54 -9.00 8.02
C GLU A 199 19.75 -10.23 8.45
N VAL A 200 19.67 -11.24 7.58
CA VAL A 200 19.06 -12.52 7.91
C VAL A 200 20.16 -13.40 8.51
N LEU A 201 20.02 -13.76 9.78
CA LEU A 201 20.97 -14.59 10.52
C LEU A 201 20.75 -16.07 10.19
N GLU A 202 21.72 -16.90 10.60
CA GLU A 202 21.58 -18.36 10.53
C GLU A 202 20.31 -18.81 11.27
N GLY A 203 19.49 -19.64 10.61
CA GLY A 203 18.20 -20.07 11.16
C GLY A 203 17.03 -19.11 10.89
N GLY A 204 17.27 -18.01 10.17
CA GLY A 204 16.23 -17.14 9.61
C GLY A 204 15.75 -16.01 10.51
N ALA A 205 16.32 -15.84 11.71
CA ALA A 205 16.07 -14.66 12.54
C ALA A 205 16.59 -13.40 11.82
N MET A 206 15.94 -12.26 12.04
CA MET A 206 16.33 -11.00 11.40
C MET A 206 16.96 -10.06 12.41
N LYS A 207 18.06 -9.41 12.01
CA LYS A 207 18.70 -8.34 12.75
C LYS A 207 18.55 -7.04 11.99
N LYS A 208 17.93 -6.05 12.63
CA LYS A 208 17.82 -4.70 12.07
C LYS A 208 19.16 -3.97 12.14
N LEU A 209 19.72 -3.60 10.99
CA LEU A 209 20.98 -2.85 10.89
C LEU A 209 20.78 -1.34 10.80
N HIS A 210 19.70 -0.92 10.15
CA HIS A 210 19.39 0.49 9.92
C HIS A 210 17.89 0.67 9.73
N ASN A 211 17.36 1.81 10.17
CA ASN A 211 16.06 2.28 9.76
C ASN A 211 16.09 3.81 9.60
N ASP A 212 15.29 4.31 8.67
CA ASP A 212 15.01 5.73 8.54
C ASP A 212 13.68 6.11 9.20
N SER A 213 13.41 7.41 9.24
CA SER A 213 12.10 7.97 9.58
C SER A 213 11.08 7.75 8.46
N ARG A 214 9.82 8.12 8.73
CA ARG A 214 8.75 8.15 7.73
C ARG A 214 8.97 9.27 6.72
N TYR A 215 8.77 8.98 5.44
CA TYR A 215 8.80 9.98 4.37
C TYR A 215 7.45 10.12 3.65
N TYR A 216 7.07 11.35 3.31
CA TYR A 216 5.90 11.64 2.50
C TYR A 216 6.19 11.46 0.99
N LEU A 217 6.50 10.20 0.63
CA LEU A 217 6.88 9.75 -0.71
C LEU A 217 6.02 8.57 -1.20
N GLY A 218 5.09 8.07 -0.38
CA GLY A 218 4.22 6.95 -0.72
C GLY A 218 3.03 7.36 -1.60
N GLY A 219 2.07 6.44 -1.74
CA GLY A 219 0.94 6.59 -2.66
C GLY A 219 0.01 7.77 -2.37
N ARG A 220 0.04 8.31 -1.14
CA ARG A 220 -0.72 9.51 -0.76
C ARG A 220 -0.23 10.75 -1.50
N ASN A 221 1.05 10.81 -1.85
CA ASN A 221 1.56 11.94 -2.62
C ASN A 221 0.94 11.99 -4.02
N VAL A 222 0.76 10.83 -4.65
CA VAL A 222 0.10 10.68 -5.95
C VAL A 222 -1.39 11.07 -5.86
N ASP A 223 -2.07 10.69 -4.78
CA ASP A 223 -3.47 11.08 -4.56
C ASP A 223 -3.65 12.59 -4.46
N GLU A 224 -2.72 13.29 -3.79
CA GLU A 224 -2.75 14.76 -3.73
C GLU A 224 -2.43 15.41 -5.08
N LYS A 225 -1.59 14.79 -5.90
CA LYS A 225 -1.35 15.25 -7.28
C LYS A 225 -2.59 15.09 -8.16
N PHE A 226 -3.34 14.01 -8.00
CA PHE A 226 -4.63 13.86 -8.66
C PHE A 226 -5.64 14.93 -8.23
N LYS A 227 -5.76 15.24 -6.93
CA LYS A 227 -6.62 16.36 -6.48
C LYS A 227 -6.20 17.71 -7.05
N GLN A 228 -4.89 17.96 -7.14
CA GLN A 228 -4.35 19.18 -7.77
C GLN A 228 -4.74 19.24 -9.26
N PHE A 229 -4.65 18.11 -9.96
CA PHE A 229 -5.04 18.00 -11.36
C PHE A 229 -6.54 18.26 -11.58
N LEU A 230 -7.41 17.76 -10.69
CA LEU A 230 -8.85 18.08 -10.77
C LEU A 230 -9.14 19.58 -10.58
N ARG A 231 -8.37 20.26 -9.73
CA ARG A 231 -8.45 21.73 -9.56
C ARG A 231 -7.95 22.48 -10.78
N GLU A 232 -6.94 21.93 -11.48
CA GLU A 232 -6.44 22.47 -12.73
C GLU A 232 -7.49 22.35 -13.84
N ILE A 233 -8.13 21.18 -13.97
CA ILE A 233 -9.21 20.94 -14.93
C ILE A 233 -10.40 21.85 -14.62
N PHE A 234 -11.01 21.74 -13.44
CA PHE A 234 -12.30 22.36 -13.16
C PHE A 234 -12.21 23.79 -12.65
N SER A 235 -11.01 24.34 -12.46
CA SER A 235 -10.72 25.53 -11.65
C SER A 235 -10.90 25.33 -10.14
N TYR A 236 -10.19 26.14 -9.36
CA TYR A 236 -10.28 26.13 -7.91
C TYR A 236 -11.71 26.39 -7.39
N GLU A 237 -12.46 27.29 -8.04
CA GLU A 237 -13.81 27.67 -7.60
C GLU A 237 -14.80 26.51 -7.68
N VAL A 238 -14.90 25.87 -8.86
CA VAL A 238 -15.84 24.76 -9.10
C VAL A 238 -15.46 23.56 -8.25
N TRP A 239 -14.17 23.21 -8.21
CA TRP A 239 -13.71 22.07 -7.43
C TRP A 239 -13.96 22.25 -5.94
N ARG A 240 -13.66 23.43 -5.37
CA ARG A 240 -13.91 23.71 -3.95
C ARG A 240 -15.41 23.62 -3.62
N GLU A 241 -16.27 24.22 -4.45
CA GLU A 241 -17.73 24.13 -4.26
C GLU A 241 -18.22 22.68 -4.31
N TYR A 242 -17.67 21.88 -5.22
CA TYR A 242 -17.99 20.46 -5.34
C TYR A 242 -17.52 19.66 -4.11
N GLU A 243 -16.30 19.89 -3.62
CA GLU A 243 -15.75 19.27 -2.40
C GLU A 243 -16.64 19.55 -1.17
N GLU A 244 -17.11 20.79 -1.03
CA GLU A 244 -17.96 21.20 0.09
C GLU A 244 -19.37 20.61 0.02
N LYS A 245 -19.96 20.52 -1.18
CA LYS A 245 -21.35 20.08 -1.35
C LYS A 245 -21.52 18.58 -1.49
N PHE A 246 -20.54 17.89 -2.07
CA PHE A 246 -20.64 16.48 -2.45
C PHE A 246 -19.45 15.62 -1.96
N PRO A 247 -19.12 15.65 -0.64
CA PRO A 247 -17.94 14.97 -0.11
C PRO A 247 -17.93 13.44 -0.35
N LYS A 248 -19.10 12.81 -0.48
CA LYS A 248 -19.21 11.37 -0.78
C LYS A 248 -18.80 11.02 -2.20
N GLU A 249 -19.16 11.87 -3.16
CA GLU A 249 -18.80 11.66 -4.56
C GLU A 249 -17.31 11.92 -4.76
N VAL A 250 -16.75 12.90 -4.03
CA VAL A 250 -15.30 13.09 -3.95
C VAL A 250 -14.61 11.85 -3.37
N GLN A 251 -15.08 11.31 -2.24
CA GLN A 251 -14.51 10.10 -1.66
C GLN A 251 -14.57 8.92 -2.64
N LYS A 252 -15.69 8.74 -3.33
CA LYS A 252 -15.82 7.70 -4.36
C LYS A 252 -14.82 7.91 -5.51
N MET A 253 -14.71 9.13 -6.03
CA MET A 253 -13.77 9.45 -7.10
C MET A 253 -12.31 9.19 -6.69
N MET A 254 -11.93 9.57 -5.47
CA MET A 254 -10.60 9.29 -4.92
C MET A 254 -10.33 7.80 -4.74
N TYR A 255 -11.35 7.04 -4.32
CA TYR A 255 -11.28 5.58 -4.22
C TYR A 255 -11.09 4.94 -5.60
N ASP A 256 -11.87 5.35 -6.60
CA ASP A 256 -11.76 4.86 -7.97
C ASP A 256 -10.38 5.17 -8.55
N PHE A 257 -9.85 6.38 -8.34
CA PHE A 257 -8.47 6.73 -8.73
C PHE A 257 -7.43 5.82 -8.05
N THR A 258 -7.58 5.57 -6.75
CA THR A 258 -6.64 4.73 -5.99
C THR A 258 -6.54 3.33 -6.56
N ARG A 259 -7.65 2.78 -7.07
CA ARG A 259 -7.69 1.46 -7.71
C ARG A 259 -7.06 1.43 -9.11
N LEU A 260 -6.93 2.57 -9.78
CA LEU A 260 -6.46 2.64 -11.16
C LEU A 260 -5.01 3.14 -11.26
N LYS A 261 -4.54 3.96 -10.30
CA LYS A 261 -3.22 4.60 -10.37
C LYS A 261 -2.04 3.63 -10.50
N HIS A 262 -2.21 2.36 -10.12
CA HIS A 262 -1.15 1.36 -10.17
C HIS A 262 -0.84 0.85 -11.60
N LEU A 263 -1.78 0.99 -12.54
CA LEU A 263 -1.73 0.35 -13.87
C LEU A 263 -0.60 0.87 -14.76
N GLY A 264 -0.23 2.14 -14.64
CA GLY A 264 0.83 2.72 -15.46
C GLY A 264 0.48 2.87 -16.95
N GLU A 265 -0.81 3.01 -17.25
CA GLU A 265 -1.40 3.24 -18.57
C GLU A 265 -2.40 4.42 -18.51
N ASP A 266 -3.08 4.70 -19.61
CA ASP A 266 -4.18 5.66 -19.64
C ASP A 266 -5.31 5.18 -18.72
N ILE A 267 -5.80 6.06 -17.85
CA ILE A 267 -6.89 5.72 -16.94
C ILE A 267 -8.12 6.59 -17.18
N GLN A 268 -9.29 6.04 -16.87
CA GLN A 268 -10.56 6.72 -17.00
C GLN A 268 -11.32 6.68 -15.68
N ILE A 269 -11.78 7.85 -15.23
CA ILE A 269 -12.46 8.02 -13.96
C ILE A 269 -13.84 8.60 -14.25
N SER A 270 -14.89 7.96 -13.74
CA SER A 270 -16.24 8.48 -13.87
C SER A 270 -16.34 9.87 -13.23
N CYS A 271 -16.88 10.83 -13.99
CA CYS A 271 -17.14 12.18 -13.53
C CYS A 271 -18.58 12.26 -12.99
N PRO A 272 -18.78 12.51 -11.68
CA PRO A 272 -20.11 12.56 -11.10
C PRO A 272 -20.97 13.66 -11.70
N GLY A 273 -22.27 13.36 -11.91
CA GLY A 273 -23.21 14.28 -12.54
C GLY A 273 -23.31 15.63 -11.83
N ASN A 274 -23.19 15.66 -10.50
CA ASN A 274 -23.19 16.92 -9.74
C ASN A 274 -21.97 17.80 -10.05
N LEU A 275 -20.79 17.22 -10.29
CA LEU A 275 -19.61 17.96 -10.75
C LEU A 275 -19.85 18.53 -12.16
N VAL A 276 -20.40 17.71 -13.07
CA VAL A 276 -20.75 18.16 -14.43
C VAL A 276 -21.74 19.33 -14.38
N MET A 277 -22.80 19.22 -13.57
CA MET A 277 -23.80 20.29 -13.41
C MET A 277 -23.20 21.57 -12.83
N LEU A 278 -22.28 21.48 -11.86
CA LEU A 278 -21.58 22.65 -11.32
C LEU A 278 -20.65 23.30 -12.35
N ALA A 279 -19.88 22.49 -13.06
CA ALA A 279 -18.97 22.96 -14.11
C ALA A 279 -19.72 23.64 -15.27
N GLN A 280 -20.85 23.05 -15.70
CA GLN A 280 -21.68 23.56 -16.79
C GLN A 280 -22.31 24.93 -16.52
N LYS A 281 -22.42 25.35 -15.25
CA LYS A 281 -22.84 26.73 -14.91
C LYS A 281 -21.81 27.79 -15.32
N LYS A 282 -20.55 27.39 -15.53
CA LYS A 282 -19.45 28.30 -15.87
C LYS A 282 -19.12 28.27 -17.35
N LYS A 283 -18.99 27.07 -17.94
CA LYS A 283 -18.74 26.85 -19.38
C LYS A 283 -19.06 25.39 -19.77
N GLU A 284 -19.05 25.08 -21.06
CA GLU A 284 -19.27 23.71 -21.54
C GLU A 284 -18.22 22.74 -20.95
N ILE A 285 -18.66 21.56 -20.49
CA ILE A 285 -17.82 20.58 -19.78
C ILE A 285 -16.53 20.22 -20.54
N LYS A 286 -16.63 19.99 -21.86
CA LYS A 286 -15.50 19.62 -22.72
C LYS A 286 -14.40 20.68 -22.70
N THR A 287 -14.78 21.95 -22.65
CA THR A 287 -13.84 23.09 -22.69
C THR A 287 -13.03 23.28 -21.40
N PHE A 288 -13.32 22.52 -20.32
CA PHE A 288 -12.44 22.49 -19.14
C PHE A 288 -11.16 21.69 -19.39
N PHE A 289 -11.15 20.81 -20.38
CA PHE A 289 -10.03 19.90 -20.64
C PHE A 289 -9.05 20.45 -21.68
N ASP A 290 -9.50 21.34 -22.58
CA ASP A 290 -8.71 21.86 -23.72
C ASP A 290 -7.36 22.47 -23.32
N SER A 291 -7.27 23.09 -22.14
CA SER A 291 -6.05 23.75 -21.65
C SER A 291 -5.22 22.91 -20.69
N VAL A 292 -5.64 21.68 -20.37
CA VAL A 292 -4.97 20.83 -19.39
C VAL A 292 -4.35 19.64 -20.10
N GLU A 293 -3.04 19.70 -20.27
CA GLU A 293 -2.26 18.65 -20.92
C GLU A 293 -2.58 17.27 -20.33
N GLY A 294 -2.75 16.25 -21.17
CA GLY A 294 -2.96 14.87 -20.73
C GLY A 294 -4.29 14.62 -20.01
N ALA A 295 -5.21 15.59 -20.00
CA ALA A 295 -6.60 15.43 -19.61
C ALA A 295 -7.50 15.41 -20.86
N SER A 296 -8.50 14.56 -20.90
CA SER A 296 -9.57 14.68 -21.91
C SER A 296 -10.93 14.26 -21.35
N TRP A 297 -11.98 14.84 -21.92
CA TRP A 297 -13.35 14.45 -21.63
C TRP A 297 -13.79 13.31 -22.52
N ASP A 298 -14.31 12.24 -21.93
CA ASP A 298 -14.85 11.07 -22.62
C ASP A 298 -16.24 10.75 -22.07
N ASP A 299 -17.25 11.41 -22.65
CA ASP A 299 -18.68 11.30 -22.37
C ASP A 299 -19.08 10.80 -20.96
N GLY A 300 -18.86 11.64 -19.95
CA GLY A 300 -19.15 11.32 -18.55
C GLY A 300 -17.93 10.87 -17.75
N SER A 301 -16.75 10.82 -18.37
CA SER A 301 -15.51 10.42 -17.72
C SER A 301 -14.35 11.39 -17.96
N ILE A 302 -13.48 11.46 -16.97
CA ILE A 302 -12.18 12.13 -17.03
C ILE A 302 -11.15 11.09 -17.45
N ARG A 303 -10.56 11.26 -18.63
CA ARG A 303 -9.43 10.44 -19.08
C ARG A 303 -8.13 11.15 -18.71
N ILE A 304 -7.18 10.38 -18.18
CA ILE A 304 -5.84 10.81 -17.81
C ILE A 304 -4.84 9.98 -18.60
N SER A 305 -4.07 10.65 -19.45
CA SER A 305 -2.98 9.99 -20.19
C SER A 305 -1.96 9.36 -19.25
N ARG A 306 -1.31 8.29 -19.72
CA ARG A 306 -0.20 7.63 -19.05
C ARG A 306 0.91 8.59 -18.65
N GLU A 307 1.29 9.51 -19.54
CA GLU A 307 2.34 10.48 -19.30
C GLU A 307 1.97 11.42 -18.15
N LYS A 308 0.72 11.91 -18.13
CA LYS A 308 0.23 12.76 -17.04
C LYS A 308 0.09 11.98 -15.73
N LEU A 309 -0.40 10.75 -15.76
CA LEU A 309 -0.43 9.88 -14.59
C LEU A 309 0.99 9.67 -14.04
N LYS A 310 1.97 9.41 -14.90
CA LYS A 310 3.37 9.26 -14.52
C LYS A 310 3.93 10.52 -13.87
N SER A 311 3.57 11.72 -14.34
CA SER A 311 4.05 12.97 -13.70
C SER A 311 3.54 13.16 -12.27
N PHE A 312 2.43 12.51 -11.90
CA PHE A 312 1.97 12.52 -10.49
C PHE A 312 2.96 11.81 -9.55
N TYR A 313 3.83 10.95 -10.09
CA TYR A 313 4.79 10.16 -9.34
C TYR A 313 6.14 10.86 -9.18
N ASP A 314 6.43 11.95 -9.90
CA ASP A 314 7.79 12.53 -9.99
C ASP A 314 8.46 12.72 -8.63
N LYS A 315 7.75 13.35 -7.68
CA LYS A 315 8.25 13.57 -6.32
C LYS A 315 8.54 12.25 -5.60
N SER A 316 7.62 11.28 -5.69
CA SER A 316 7.79 9.95 -5.10
C SER A 316 8.98 9.20 -5.71
N LEU A 317 9.10 9.16 -7.04
CA LEU A 317 10.19 8.47 -7.73
C LEU A 317 11.55 9.08 -7.40
N GLN A 318 11.67 10.40 -7.49
CA GLN A 318 12.91 11.11 -7.18
C GLN A 318 13.29 10.93 -5.71
N GLY A 319 12.33 11.08 -4.80
CA GLY A 319 12.58 10.95 -3.36
C GLY A 319 12.99 9.53 -2.96
N ILE A 320 12.27 8.50 -3.42
CA ILE A 320 12.58 7.10 -3.10
C ILE A 320 13.93 6.72 -3.70
N THR A 321 14.20 7.11 -4.95
CA THR A 321 15.49 6.89 -5.61
C THR A 321 16.63 7.54 -4.83
N GLY A 322 16.45 8.81 -4.43
CA GLY A 322 17.46 9.55 -3.67
C GLY A 322 17.77 8.86 -2.34
N LYS A 323 16.73 8.40 -1.62
CA LYS A 323 16.89 7.70 -0.34
C LYS A 323 17.56 6.34 -0.49
N LEU A 324 17.19 5.58 -1.52
CA LEU A 324 17.89 4.33 -1.84
C LEU A 324 19.39 4.57 -2.08
N ARG A 325 19.76 5.56 -2.91
CA ARG A 325 21.18 5.90 -3.14
C ARG A 325 21.90 6.29 -1.85
N GLU A 326 21.26 7.09 -1.00
CA GLU A 326 21.83 7.48 0.31
C GLU A 326 22.13 6.26 1.19
N ILE A 327 21.18 5.33 1.31
CA ILE A 327 21.33 4.14 2.17
C ILE A 327 22.35 3.17 1.57
N LEU A 328 22.30 2.93 0.26
CA LEU A 328 23.21 2.01 -0.42
C LEU A 328 24.67 2.50 -0.36
N ASN A 329 24.89 3.81 -0.30
CA ASN A 329 26.23 4.40 -0.13
C ASN A 329 26.81 4.25 1.30
N LYS A 330 26.02 3.82 2.29
CA LYS A 330 26.49 3.59 3.68
C LYS A 330 27.25 2.27 3.85
N ASP A 331 27.51 1.55 2.76
CA ASP A 331 28.24 0.27 2.67
C ASP A 331 27.76 -0.81 3.65
N PHE A 332 26.45 -1.02 3.67
CA PHE A 332 25.86 -2.14 4.41
C PHE A 332 26.06 -3.48 3.71
N ASN A 333 26.76 -3.59 2.58
CA ASN A 333 26.86 -4.82 1.76
C ASN A 333 25.46 -5.40 1.42
N ILE A 334 24.55 -4.55 0.92
CA ILE A 334 23.18 -4.91 0.57
C ILE A 334 23.16 -5.62 -0.79
N GLY A 335 22.56 -6.81 -0.87
CA GLY A 335 22.38 -7.54 -2.12
C GLY A 335 20.98 -7.38 -2.73
N TYR A 336 19.99 -7.05 -1.92
CA TYR A 336 18.57 -7.12 -2.28
C TYR A 336 17.82 -5.86 -1.89
N ILE A 337 16.95 -5.39 -2.79
CA ILE A 337 15.98 -4.32 -2.52
C ILE A 337 14.59 -4.96 -2.60
N VAL A 338 13.83 -4.93 -1.51
CA VAL A 338 12.51 -5.56 -1.43
C VAL A 338 11.44 -4.47 -1.33
N LEU A 339 10.61 -4.32 -2.35
CA LEU A 339 9.51 -3.36 -2.40
C LEU A 339 8.24 -4.02 -1.85
N VAL A 340 7.62 -3.41 -0.84
CA VAL A 340 6.39 -3.91 -0.19
C VAL A 340 5.42 -2.75 0.07
N GLY A 341 4.20 -3.05 0.51
CA GLY A 341 3.16 -2.05 0.74
C GLY A 341 2.33 -1.75 -0.52
N GLY A 342 1.14 -1.16 -0.34
CA GLY A 342 0.17 -0.99 -1.44
C GLY A 342 0.64 -0.08 -2.58
N PHE A 343 1.55 0.86 -2.33
CA PHE A 343 2.13 1.68 -3.40
C PHE A 343 3.17 0.92 -4.24
N ALA A 344 3.74 -0.18 -3.72
CA ALA A 344 4.61 -1.07 -4.50
C ALA A 344 3.87 -1.87 -5.58
N GLU A 345 2.52 -1.87 -5.59
CA GLU A 345 1.70 -2.41 -6.70
C GLU A 345 1.81 -1.55 -7.96
N SER A 346 2.30 -0.31 -7.84
CA SER A 346 2.45 0.58 -8.98
C SER A 346 3.53 0.08 -9.93
N GLN A 347 3.13 -0.20 -11.17
CA GLN A 347 4.05 -0.54 -12.25
C GLN A 347 5.04 0.59 -12.52
N ILE A 348 4.60 1.85 -12.42
CA ILE A 348 5.45 3.04 -12.59
C ILE A 348 6.58 3.04 -11.55
N LEU A 349 6.26 2.80 -10.27
CA LEU A 349 7.26 2.74 -9.20
C LEU A 349 8.20 1.55 -9.41
N HIS A 350 7.65 0.36 -9.60
CA HIS A 350 8.43 -0.87 -9.76
C HIS A 350 9.41 -0.77 -10.93
N GLN A 351 8.95 -0.28 -12.10
CA GLN A 351 9.80 -0.10 -13.27
C GLN A 351 10.91 0.92 -13.01
N ASN A 352 10.59 2.07 -12.41
CA ASN A 352 11.60 3.09 -12.10
C ASN A 352 12.70 2.56 -11.18
N ILE A 353 12.35 1.81 -10.13
CA ILE A 353 13.35 1.23 -9.21
C ILE A 353 14.16 0.13 -9.91
N THR A 354 13.50 -0.74 -10.68
CA THR A 354 14.16 -1.80 -11.44
C THR A 354 15.15 -1.23 -12.45
N ASP A 355 14.76 -0.22 -13.22
CA ASP A 355 15.62 0.41 -14.22
C ASP A 355 16.86 1.05 -13.59
N GLN A 356 16.72 1.66 -12.41
CA GLN A 356 17.81 2.39 -11.76
C GLN A 356 18.75 1.51 -10.94
N PHE A 357 18.23 0.44 -10.32
CA PHE A 357 18.99 -0.36 -9.35
C PHE A 357 19.16 -1.83 -9.76
N GLY A 358 18.33 -2.35 -10.67
CA GLY A 358 18.41 -3.72 -11.19
C GLY A 358 19.76 -4.14 -11.76
N PRO A 359 20.57 -3.25 -12.39
CA PRO A 359 21.90 -3.62 -12.86
C PRO A 359 22.91 -3.98 -11.76
N GLN A 360 22.68 -3.54 -10.51
CA GLN A 360 23.61 -3.73 -9.39
C GLN A 360 23.00 -4.53 -8.23
N TYR A 361 21.69 -4.50 -8.07
CA TYR A 361 20.96 -5.07 -6.94
C TYR A 361 19.82 -5.96 -7.42
N LYS A 362 19.53 -7.02 -6.66
CA LYS A 362 18.34 -7.85 -6.93
C LYS A 362 17.11 -7.15 -6.36
N VAL A 363 16.35 -6.50 -7.24
CA VAL A 363 15.07 -5.85 -6.91
C VAL A 363 13.96 -6.90 -6.90
N LEU A 364 13.26 -7.01 -5.78
CA LEU A 364 12.18 -7.96 -5.53
C LEU A 364 10.90 -7.21 -5.15
N CYS A 365 9.79 -7.54 -5.79
CA CYS A 365 8.46 -7.10 -5.37
C CYS A 365 7.52 -8.32 -5.42
N PRO A 366 6.91 -8.75 -4.30
CA PRO A 366 5.99 -9.88 -4.33
C PRO A 366 4.75 -9.52 -5.17
N LEU A 367 4.07 -10.52 -5.75
CA LEU A 367 2.86 -10.30 -6.57
C LEU A 367 1.74 -9.56 -5.83
N ARG A 368 1.71 -9.66 -4.49
CA ARG A 368 0.72 -9.02 -3.62
C ARG A 368 1.45 -8.26 -2.50
N PRO A 369 2.09 -7.12 -2.82
CA PRO A 369 2.94 -6.40 -1.87
C PRO A 369 2.15 -5.74 -0.75
N GLN A 370 0.87 -5.40 -0.95
CA GLN A 370 -0.02 -4.93 0.11
C GLN A 370 -0.25 -5.99 1.20
N GLU A 371 -0.29 -7.28 0.84
CA GLU A 371 -0.58 -8.37 1.77
C GLU A 371 0.66 -8.88 2.52
N ALA A 372 1.87 -8.53 2.06
CA ALA A 372 3.11 -9.12 2.54
C ALA A 372 3.32 -8.92 4.04
N ILE A 373 3.02 -7.72 4.56
CA ILE A 373 3.14 -7.39 5.98
C ILE A 373 2.16 -8.22 6.81
N LEU A 374 0.89 -8.29 6.41
CA LEU A 374 -0.13 -9.04 7.14
C LEU A 374 0.22 -10.53 7.21
N LYS A 375 0.55 -11.13 6.07
CA LYS A 375 0.90 -12.55 6.01
C LYS A 375 2.18 -12.85 6.78
N GLY A 376 3.18 -12.00 6.67
CA GLY A 376 4.41 -12.10 7.44
C GLY A 376 4.19 -12.01 8.94
N ALA A 377 3.28 -11.15 9.40
CA ALA A 377 2.94 -11.03 10.81
C ALA A 377 2.32 -12.32 11.37
N VAL A 378 1.45 -12.97 10.59
CA VAL A 378 0.89 -14.29 10.96
C VAL A 378 2.00 -15.34 11.05
N GLU A 379 2.95 -15.35 10.11
CA GLU A 379 4.09 -16.28 10.12
C GLU A 379 5.00 -16.10 11.35
N LEU A 380 5.27 -14.85 11.73
CA LEU A 380 6.07 -14.52 12.91
C LEU A 380 5.32 -14.81 14.21
N GLY A 381 4.00 -14.55 14.26
CA GLY A 381 3.16 -14.94 15.40
C GLY A 381 3.15 -16.46 15.65
N ARG A 382 3.22 -17.26 14.58
CA ARG A 382 3.34 -18.73 14.68
C ARG A 382 4.74 -19.19 15.08
N ASN A 383 5.77 -18.38 14.85
CA ASN A 383 7.16 -18.69 15.14
C ASN A 383 7.86 -17.55 15.89
N PRO A 384 7.50 -17.28 17.17
CA PRO A 384 8.03 -16.13 17.91
C PRO A 384 9.56 -16.08 18.03
N LYS A 385 10.23 -17.23 17.89
CA LYS A 385 11.71 -17.34 17.92
C LYS A 385 12.40 -16.58 16.78
N LEU A 386 11.69 -16.24 15.71
CA LEU A 386 12.23 -15.48 14.57
C LEU A 386 12.18 -13.97 14.78
N VAL A 387 11.47 -13.50 15.81
CA VAL A 387 11.39 -12.09 16.18
C VAL A 387 12.52 -11.81 17.16
N GLU A 388 13.39 -10.85 16.83
CA GLU A 388 14.39 -10.36 17.77
C GLU A 388 13.66 -9.59 18.90
N SER A 389 13.95 -9.95 20.16
CA SER A 389 13.29 -9.39 21.36
C SER A 389 13.65 -7.94 21.65
#